data_AF-A0A4U0TQE6-F1
#
_entry.id   AF-A0A4U0TQE6-F1
#
_cell.length_a   1.000
_cell.length_b   1.000
_cell.length_c   1.000
_cell.angle_alpha   90.00
_cell.angle_beta   90.00
_cell.angle_gamma   90.00
#
_symmetry.space_group_name_H-M   'P 1'
#
loop_
_entity.id
_entity.type
_entity.pdbx_description
1 polymer ?
#
loop_
_entity_poly.entity_id
_entity_poly.type
_entity_poly.pdbx_seq_one_letter_code
_entity_poly.pdbx_strand_id
1 'polypeptide(L)'
;MDEIIASRQRLSQETRPDIEADAADNDGEDSTGLWWSARSLIYGMSRRCVQNDDNELKKRLLDQDFWDLWHTIIAAARSTSANSPAQDRLVAQVLFARTLGALHTSTTSDGQRWADLPFLVPSLIQTWTALEHGPSTQRCNFAAFMARLLATDTCSLALVGLAISSFRVALEQPHTATSVAEDLPVLAEWLRLAAHALIGHIDSPSVAGVGTIDTSPGELAMQSGITSSGLNADRWRYWEKSLLELRESSDDAVKSLAKGVVSMMYSRATEVPSAIYETWNLENSRVNRKSRRS
;
A
#
# COMPACT_ATOMS: atom_id res chain seq x y z
N MET A 1 32.64 4.55 -17.61
CA MET A 1 31.49 3.75 -17.15
C MET A 1 30.60 4.60 -16.26
N ASP A 2 31.13 5.15 -15.16
CA ASP A 2 30.34 5.94 -14.21
C ASP A 2 29.79 7.26 -14.79
N GLU A 3 30.49 7.88 -15.72
CA GLU A 3 30.01 9.11 -16.39
C GLU A 3 28.71 8.90 -17.19
N ILE A 4 28.56 7.74 -17.84
CA ILE A 4 27.35 7.39 -18.60
C ILE A 4 26.18 7.18 -17.65
N ILE A 5 26.43 6.50 -16.52
CA ILE A 5 25.42 6.25 -15.49
C ILE A 5 25.01 7.56 -14.82
N ALA A 6 25.97 8.41 -14.47
CA ALA A 6 25.71 9.74 -13.91
C ALA A 6 24.95 10.65 -14.90
N SER A 7 25.24 10.54 -16.19
CA SER A 7 24.47 11.24 -17.23
C SER A 7 23.03 10.73 -17.31
N ARG A 8 22.81 9.41 -17.22
CA ARG A 8 21.45 8.83 -17.21
C ARG A 8 20.67 9.21 -15.96
N GLN A 9 21.33 9.23 -14.80
CA GLN A 9 20.74 9.67 -13.53
C GLN A 9 20.33 11.15 -13.57
N ARG A 10 21.19 12.02 -14.13
CA ARG A 10 20.84 13.42 -14.34
C ARG A 10 19.63 13.59 -15.23
N LEU A 11 19.60 12.91 -16.38
CA LEU A 11 18.45 12.95 -17.28
C LEU A 11 17.17 12.46 -16.60
N SER A 12 17.25 11.36 -15.84
CA SER A 12 16.13 10.89 -15.02
C SER A 12 15.63 12.02 -14.10
N GLN A 13 16.52 12.60 -13.29
CA GLN A 13 16.19 13.68 -12.36
C GLN A 13 15.58 14.91 -13.06
N GLU A 14 16.08 15.26 -14.24
CA GLU A 14 15.56 16.37 -15.06
C GLU A 14 14.14 16.09 -15.60
N THR A 15 13.82 14.83 -15.91
CA THR A 15 12.49 14.46 -16.45
C THR A 15 11.42 14.21 -15.39
N ARG A 16 11.80 13.99 -14.11
CA ARG A 16 10.82 13.73 -13.04
C ARG A 16 9.82 14.88 -12.82
N PRO A 17 10.24 16.16 -12.80
CA PRO A 17 9.30 17.27 -12.67
C PRO A 17 8.24 17.28 -13.78
N ASP A 18 8.61 16.95 -15.01
CA ASP A 18 7.67 16.88 -16.14
C ASP A 18 6.67 15.74 -15.94
N ILE A 19 7.13 14.56 -15.47
CA ILE A 19 6.25 13.44 -15.12
C ILE A 19 5.27 13.83 -14.00
N GLU A 20 5.74 14.55 -12.99
CA GLU A 20 4.91 15.03 -11.87
C GLU A 20 3.88 16.07 -12.34
N ALA A 21 4.27 16.96 -13.25
CA ALA A 21 3.37 17.92 -13.87
C ALA A 21 2.30 17.22 -14.73
N ASP A 22 2.70 16.28 -15.59
CA ASP A 22 1.79 15.46 -16.40
C ASP A 22 0.82 14.65 -15.53
N ALA A 23 1.27 14.18 -14.37
CA ALA A 23 0.42 13.48 -13.40
C ALA A 23 -0.61 14.42 -12.78
N ALA A 24 -0.23 15.68 -12.51
CA ALA A 24 -1.09 16.67 -11.87
C ALA A 24 -2.11 17.32 -12.81
N ASP A 25 -1.79 17.50 -14.09
CA ASP A 25 -2.57 18.31 -15.05
C ASP A 25 -3.94 17.72 -15.46
N ASN A 26 -4.24 16.47 -15.12
CA ASN A 26 -5.45 15.76 -15.61
C ASN A 26 -6.45 15.33 -14.52
N ASP A 27 -6.42 15.95 -13.33
CA ASP A 27 -7.21 15.52 -12.14
C ASP A 27 -7.11 14.00 -11.85
N GLY A 28 -6.07 13.36 -12.39
CA GLY A 28 -5.87 11.93 -12.33
C GLY A 28 -6.83 11.05 -13.16
N GLU A 29 -7.82 11.60 -13.85
CA GLU A 29 -8.77 10.80 -14.65
C GLU A 29 -8.19 10.38 -16.01
N ASP A 30 -7.36 11.24 -16.61
CA ASP A 30 -6.68 10.97 -17.87
C ASP A 30 -5.18 10.70 -17.67
N SER A 31 -4.83 9.76 -16.79
CA SER A 31 -3.44 9.24 -16.69
C SER A 31 -3.00 8.45 -17.94
N THR A 32 -3.67 8.66 -19.09
CA THR A 32 -3.53 7.88 -20.31
C THR A 32 -2.12 7.93 -20.88
N GLY A 33 -1.49 9.10 -20.81
CA GLY A 33 -0.08 9.27 -21.20
C GLY A 33 0.87 8.46 -20.32
N LEU A 34 0.73 8.54 -18.99
CA LEU A 34 1.69 7.95 -18.07
C LEU A 34 1.61 6.42 -18.02
N TRP A 35 0.42 5.81 -18.06
CA TRP A 35 0.35 4.34 -18.13
C TRP A 35 0.88 3.81 -19.46
N TRP A 36 0.69 4.55 -20.56
CA TRP A 36 1.26 4.21 -21.87
C TRP A 36 2.78 4.33 -21.88
N SER A 37 3.32 5.39 -21.26
CA SER A 37 4.76 5.55 -21.04
C SER A 37 5.34 4.39 -20.23
N ALA A 38 4.69 4.02 -19.12
CA ALA A 38 5.07 2.86 -18.32
C ALA A 38 5.04 1.56 -19.15
N ARG A 39 3.97 1.35 -19.94
CA ARG A 39 3.83 0.20 -20.85
C ARG A 39 4.99 0.12 -21.85
N SER A 40 5.32 1.26 -22.45
CA SER A 40 6.39 1.37 -23.45
C SER A 40 7.77 1.11 -22.83
N LEU A 41 8.01 1.62 -21.61
CA LEU A 41 9.21 1.32 -20.83
C LEU A 41 9.33 -0.17 -20.53
N ILE A 42 8.25 -0.81 -20.07
CA ILE A 42 8.21 -2.26 -19.81
C ILE A 42 8.64 -3.03 -21.07
N TYR A 43 8.01 -2.76 -22.22
CA TYR A 43 8.38 -3.44 -23.48
C TYR A 43 9.83 -3.19 -23.91
N GLY A 44 10.30 -1.94 -23.82
CA GLY A 44 11.67 -1.59 -24.18
C GLY A 44 12.71 -2.23 -23.27
N MET A 45 12.41 -2.32 -21.97
CA MET A 45 13.24 -3.02 -20.98
C MET A 45 13.22 -4.53 -21.20
N SER A 46 12.06 -5.15 -21.41
CA SER A 46 11.95 -6.60 -21.65
C SER A 46 12.77 -7.05 -22.87
N ARG A 47 12.76 -6.28 -23.96
CA ARG A 47 13.61 -6.58 -25.13
C ARG A 47 15.10 -6.57 -24.79
N ARG A 48 15.54 -5.61 -23.96
CA ARG A 48 16.94 -5.49 -23.52
C ARG A 48 17.33 -6.57 -22.51
N CYS A 49 16.38 -7.05 -21.68
CA CYS A 49 16.60 -8.17 -20.75
C CYS A 49 16.92 -9.48 -21.48
N VAL A 50 16.27 -9.75 -22.62
CA VAL A 50 16.49 -10.96 -23.42
C VAL A 50 17.83 -10.92 -24.19
N GLN A 51 18.32 -9.73 -24.53
CA GLN A 51 19.54 -9.54 -25.34
C GLN A 51 20.84 -9.45 -24.51
N ASN A 52 20.77 -9.57 -23.18
CA ASN A 52 21.91 -9.26 -22.30
C ASN A 52 22.67 -10.50 -21.79
N ASP A 53 23.82 -10.74 -22.42
CA ASP A 53 25.00 -11.38 -21.81
C ASP A 53 25.67 -10.44 -20.79
N ASP A 54 26.37 -11.02 -19.80
CA ASP A 54 27.00 -10.43 -18.60
C ASP A 54 27.80 -9.12 -18.75
N ASN A 55 27.13 -8.00 -19.05
CA ASN A 55 27.74 -6.67 -19.07
C ASN A 55 27.23 -5.82 -17.90
N GLU A 56 28.14 -5.51 -16.97
CA GLU A 56 27.86 -4.75 -15.74
C GLU A 56 27.29 -3.34 -15.99
N LEU A 57 27.78 -2.62 -17.00
CA LEU A 57 27.23 -1.31 -17.37
C LEU A 57 25.77 -1.43 -17.81
N LYS A 58 25.42 -2.48 -18.55
CA LYS A 58 24.05 -2.69 -19.01
C LYS A 58 23.12 -3.09 -17.86
N LYS A 59 23.62 -3.83 -16.86
CA LYS A 59 22.87 -4.15 -15.62
C LYS A 59 22.54 -2.85 -14.86
N ARG A 60 23.54 -2.00 -14.59
CA ARG A 60 23.34 -0.72 -13.89
C ARG A 60 22.42 0.27 -14.62
N LEU A 61 22.49 0.31 -15.95
CA LEU A 61 21.56 1.14 -16.75
C LEU A 61 20.13 0.60 -16.68
N LEU A 62 19.95 -0.72 -16.65
CA LEU A 62 18.65 -1.33 -16.49
C LEU A 62 18.06 -1.06 -15.10
N ASP A 63 18.88 -1.08 -14.04
CA ASP A 63 18.45 -0.73 -12.68
C ASP A 63 17.89 0.69 -12.64
N GLN A 64 18.57 1.64 -13.29
CA GLN A 64 18.07 3.02 -13.41
C GLN A 64 16.72 3.08 -14.14
N ASP A 65 16.56 2.30 -15.21
CA ASP A 65 15.28 2.26 -15.94
C ASP A 65 14.14 1.67 -15.10
N PHE A 66 14.42 0.71 -14.19
CA PHE A 66 13.43 0.23 -13.22
C PHE A 66 13.00 1.33 -12.24
N TRP A 67 13.95 2.11 -11.71
CA TRP A 67 13.63 3.26 -10.87
C TRP A 67 12.74 4.27 -11.59
N ASP A 68 13.05 4.58 -12.85
CA ASP A 68 12.28 5.53 -13.65
C ASP A 68 10.87 5.00 -13.98
N LEU A 69 10.74 3.70 -14.26
CA LEU A 69 9.46 3.04 -14.46
C LEU A 69 8.57 3.13 -13.21
N TRP A 70 9.09 2.74 -12.04
CA TRP A 70 8.30 2.78 -10.81
C TRP A 70 7.97 4.19 -10.39
N HIS A 71 8.90 5.14 -10.56
CA HIS A 71 8.61 6.55 -10.34
C HIS A 71 7.44 7.03 -11.21
N THR A 72 7.42 6.68 -12.50
CA THR A 72 6.33 7.04 -13.42
C THR A 72 4.98 6.48 -12.97
N ILE A 73 4.93 5.19 -12.62
CA ILE A 73 3.69 4.54 -12.15
C ILE A 73 3.22 5.13 -10.82
N ILE A 74 4.14 5.36 -9.89
CA ILE A 74 3.82 5.89 -8.56
C ILE A 74 3.36 7.35 -8.66
N ALA A 75 4.03 8.19 -9.44
CA ALA A 75 3.61 9.58 -9.67
C ALA A 75 2.17 9.62 -10.22
N ALA A 76 1.88 8.82 -11.24
CA ALA A 76 0.53 8.67 -11.78
C ALA A 76 -0.48 8.19 -10.72
N ALA A 77 -0.11 7.20 -9.89
CA ALA A 77 -0.98 6.63 -8.87
C ALA A 77 -1.35 7.62 -7.75
N ARG A 78 -0.45 8.54 -7.39
CA ARG A 78 -0.72 9.57 -6.37
C ARG A 78 -1.69 10.64 -6.86
N SER A 79 -1.59 11.01 -8.13
CA SER A 79 -2.45 12.03 -8.72
C SER A 79 -3.79 11.47 -9.21
N THR A 80 -3.85 10.16 -9.52
CA THR A 80 -5.07 9.46 -9.89
C THR A 80 -6.03 9.32 -8.70
N SER A 81 -7.27 9.83 -8.83
CA SER A 81 -8.31 9.66 -7.80
C SER A 81 -8.47 8.19 -7.35
N ALA A 82 -8.59 7.96 -6.04
CA ALA A 82 -8.69 6.63 -5.42
C ALA A 82 -9.79 5.73 -6.03
N ASN A 83 -10.88 6.33 -6.50
CA ASN A 83 -12.03 5.64 -7.11
C ASN A 83 -11.97 5.54 -8.64
N SER A 84 -10.96 6.14 -9.27
CA SER A 84 -10.83 6.10 -10.73
C SER A 84 -10.42 4.70 -11.21
N PRO A 85 -11.03 4.18 -12.29
CA PRO A 85 -10.58 2.95 -12.97
C PRO A 85 -9.14 3.04 -13.48
N ALA A 86 -8.58 4.25 -13.61
CA ALA A 86 -7.19 4.45 -13.97
C ALA A 86 -6.23 3.86 -12.93
N GLN A 87 -6.63 3.78 -11.65
CA GLN A 87 -5.86 3.06 -10.61
C GLN A 87 -5.68 1.59 -10.97
N ASP A 88 -6.75 0.94 -11.44
CA ASP A 88 -6.71 -0.47 -11.85
C ASP A 88 -5.82 -0.67 -13.08
N ARG A 89 -5.79 0.30 -14.00
CA ARG A 89 -4.89 0.26 -15.18
C ARG A 89 -3.41 0.33 -14.77
N LEU A 90 -3.07 1.14 -13.76
CA LEU A 90 -1.71 1.24 -13.23
C LEU A 90 -1.31 -0.06 -12.53
N VAL A 91 -2.19 -0.62 -11.71
CA VAL A 91 -2.00 -1.94 -11.07
C VAL A 91 -1.78 -3.02 -12.12
N ALA A 92 -2.56 -3.00 -13.21
CA ALA A 92 -2.42 -3.94 -14.31
C ALA A 92 -1.04 -3.83 -15.01
N GLN A 93 -0.38 -2.66 -15.01
CA GLN A 93 0.99 -2.55 -15.54
C GLN A 93 2.00 -3.25 -14.63
N VAL A 94 1.85 -3.14 -13.31
CA VAL A 94 2.72 -3.85 -12.35
C VAL A 94 2.53 -5.37 -12.48
N LEU A 95 1.28 -5.82 -12.56
CA LEU A 95 0.97 -7.24 -12.77
C LEU A 95 1.50 -7.74 -14.11
N PHE A 96 1.34 -6.95 -15.18
CA PHE A 96 1.88 -7.30 -16.48
C PHE A 96 3.40 -7.43 -16.45
N ALA A 97 4.10 -6.46 -15.86
CA ALA A 97 5.54 -6.53 -15.60
C ALA A 97 5.91 -7.83 -14.89
N ARG A 98 5.21 -8.19 -13.79
CA ARG A 98 5.41 -9.44 -13.06
C ARG A 98 5.24 -10.68 -13.95
N THR A 99 4.18 -10.72 -14.76
CA THR A 99 3.92 -11.86 -15.67
C THR A 99 4.99 -12.02 -16.73
N LEU A 100 5.59 -10.94 -17.24
CA LEU A 100 6.71 -11.03 -18.17
C LEU A 100 7.94 -11.69 -17.52
N GLY A 101 8.13 -11.56 -16.22
CA GLY A 101 9.17 -12.26 -15.48
C GLY A 101 8.96 -13.77 -15.40
N ALA A 102 7.72 -14.19 -15.19
CA ALA A 102 7.38 -15.61 -15.24
C ALA A 102 7.61 -16.23 -16.63
N LEU A 103 7.49 -15.43 -17.70
CA LEU A 103 7.67 -15.87 -19.08
C LEU A 103 9.14 -15.85 -19.55
N HIS A 104 9.98 -15.00 -18.96
CA HIS A 104 11.37 -14.80 -19.36
C HIS A 104 12.32 -15.05 -18.18
N THR A 105 12.92 -16.24 -18.13
CA THR A 105 13.84 -16.70 -17.08
C THR A 105 15.23 -16.04 -17.10
N SER A 106 15.33 -14.76 -17.51
CA SER A 106 16.61 -14.03 -17.49
C SER A 106 16.86 -13.46 -16.09
N THR A 107 18.08 -13.61 -15.59
CA THR A 107 18.54 -13.21 -14.25
C THR A 107 19.23 -11.84 -14.27
N THR A 108 18.81 -10.90 -13.40
CA THR A 108 19.61 -9.74 -12.97
C THR A 108 20.70 -10.20 -11.98
N SER A 109 21.58 -9.29 -11.57
CA SER A 109 22.54 -9.52 -10.47
C SER A 109 21.89 -10.04 -9.18
N ASP A 110 20.60 -9.74 -8.95
CA ASP A 110 19.87 -10.07 -7.71
C ASP A 110 18.66 -11.03 -7.85
N GLY A 111 18.37 -11.62 -9.02
CA GLY A 111 17.16 -12.47 -9.18
C GLY A 111 16.49 -12.39 -10.56
N GLN A 112 15.33 -13.01 -10.77
CA GLN A 112 14.66 -13.02 -12.08
C GLN A 112 14.05 -11.64 -12.38
N ARG A 113 14.48 -11.00 -13.48
CA ARG A 113 14.42 -9.53 -13.67
C ARG A 113 13.05 -8.85 -13.49
N TRP A 114 11.97 -9.57 -13.69
CA TRP A 114 10.61 -9.02 -13.65
C TRP A 114 9.70 -9.71 -12.64
N ALA A 115 10.01 -10.96 -12.26
CA ALA A 115 9.17 -11.75 -11.36
C ALA A 115 9.20 -11.17 -9.94
N ASP A 116 10.36 -10.63 -9.56
CA ASP A 116 10.63 -10.07 -8.23
C ASP A 116 10.32 -8.56 -8.16
N LEU A 117 9.91 -7.93 -9.28
CA LEU A 117 9.60 -6.50 -9.37
C LEU A 117 10.69 -5.61 -8.71
N PRO A 118 11.93 -5.65 -9.23
CA PRO A 118 13.08 -5.06 -8.57
C PRO A 118 12.87 -3.57 -8.31
N PHE A 119 13.24 -3.09 -7.13
CA PHE A 119 13.09 -1.69 -6.68
C PHE A 119 11.66 -1.16 -6.49
N LEU A 120 10.61 -1.94 -6.81
CA LEU A 120 9.23 -1.48 -6.61
C LEU A 120 8.94 -1.23 -5.13
N VAL A 121 9.19 -2.22 -4.26
CA VAL A 121 8.94 -2.09 -2.82
C VAL A 121 9.72 -0.93 -2.19
N PRO A 122 11.04 -0.78 -2.41
CA PRO A 122 11.77 0.41 -1.99
C PRO A 122 11.16 1.73 -2.47
N SER A 123 10.71 1.80 -3.73
CA SER A 123 10.06 3.01 -4.29
C SER A 123 8.74 3.33 -3.59
N LEU A 124 7.94 2.31 -3.29
CA LEU A 124 6.67 2.46 -2.58
C LEU A 124 6.89 2.98 -1.16
N ILE A 125 7.84 2.38 -0.42
CA ILE A 125 8.18 2.80 0.94
C ILE A 125 8.71 4.23 0.94
N GLN A 126 9.69 4.55 0.08
CA GLN A 126 10.27 5.89 -0.01
C GLN A 126 9.19 6.94 -0.28
N THR A 127 8.27 6.63 -1.20
CA THR A 127 7.20 7.56 -1.56
C THR A 127 6.17 7.71 -0.46
N TRP A 128 5.79 6.61 0.22
CA TRP A 128 4.86 6.67 1.35
C TRP A 128 5.43 7.51 2.49
N THR A 129 6.70 7.31 2.86
CA THR A 129 7.38 8.11 3.88
C THR A 129 7.47 9.59 3.49
N ALA A 130 7.76 9.90 2.23
CA ALA A 130 7.75 11.29 1.76
C ALA A 130 6.36 11.93 1.80
N LEU A 131 5.31 11.13 1.66
CA LEU A 131 3.91 11.56 1.73
C LEU A 131 3.36 11.68 3.15
N GLU A 132 4.06 11.23 4.19
CA GLU A 132 3.55 11.22 5.59
C GLU A 132 3.02 12.59 6.03
N HIS A 133 3.67 13.67 5.58
CA HIS A 133 3.28 15.06 5.84
C HIS A 133 2.67 15.76 4.60
N GLY A 134 2.32 14.98 3.58
CA GLY A 134 1.78 15.45 2.32
C GLY A 134 0.25 15.60 2.32
N PRO A 135 -0.34 16.05 1.19
CA PRO A 135 -1.77 16.25 1.07
C PRO A 135 -2.57 14.96 1.31
N SER A 136 -3.62 15.03 2.15
CA SER A 136 -4.48 13.87 2.46
C SER A 136 -5.03 13.19 1.20
N THR A 137 -5.41 13.94 0.17
CA THR A 137 -5.87 13.40 -1.12
C THR A 137 -4.83 12.49 -1.78
N GLN A 138 -3.55 12.90 -1.82
CA GLN A 138 -2.49 12.08 -2.42
C GLN A 138 -2.21 10.84 -1.57
N ARG A 139 -2.28 10.95 -0.23
CA ARG A 139 -2.17 9.80 0.67
C ARG A 139 -3.30 8.78 0.41
N CYS A 140 -4.53 9.24 0.25
CA CYS A 140 -5.68 8.40 -0.06
C CYS A 140 -5.55 7.73 -1.43
N ASN A 141 -5.22 8.49 -2.47
CA ASN A 141 -5.02 7.98 -3.82
C ASN A 141 -3.95 6.88 -3.85
N PHE A 142 -2.82 7.14 -3.18
CA PHE A 142 -1.72 6.19 -3.16
C PHE A 142 -2.01 4.96 -2.29
N ALA A 143 -2.70 5.12 -1.15
CA ALA A 143 -3.20 3.99 -0.37
C ALA A 143 -4.15 3.12 -1.20
N ALA A 144 -5.03 3.72 -2.02
CA ALA A 144 -5.92 2.98 -2.91
C ALA A 144 -5.17 2.19 -4.00
N PHE A 145 -4.06 2.73 -4.51
CA PHE A 145 -3.17 2.00 -5.43
C PHE A 145 -2.50 0.79 -4.74
N MET A 146 -1.89 1.03 -3.57
CA MET A 146 -1.20 -0.01 -2.81
C MET A 146 -2.15 -1.09 -2.30
N ALA A 147 -3.35 -0.72 -1.86
CA ALA A 147 -4.37 -1.68 -1.42
C ALA A 147 -4.81 -2.59 -2.57
N ARG A 148 -4.96 -2.07 -3.80
CA ARG A 148 -5.22 -2.91 -4.98
C ARG A 148 -4.06 -3.87 -5.28
N LEU A 149 -2.81 -3.43 -5.16
CA LEU A 149 -1.66 -4.33 -5.30
C LEU A 149 -1.68 -5.43 -4.23
N LEU A 150 -1.96 -5.09 -2.98
CA LEU A 150 -2.07 -6.05 -1.89
C LEU A 150 -3.19 -7.07 -2.13
N ALA A 151 -4.35 -6.63 -2.62
CA ALA A 151 -5.47 -7.49 -2.98
C ALA A 151 -5.13 -8.52 -4.08
N THR A 152 -4.06 -8.29 -4.85
CA THR A 152 -3.56 -9.21 -5.88
C THR A 152 -2.40 -10.09 -5.40
N ASP A 153 -2.11 -10.09 -4.10
CA ASP A 153 -0.95 -10.76 -3.49
C ASP A 153 0.40 -10.37 -4.15
N THR A 154 0.50 -9.10 -4.57
CA THR A 154 1.74 -8.53 -5.10
C THR A 154 2.41 -7.71 -4.02
N CYS A 155 3.69 -8.03 -3.73
CA CYS A 155 4.47 -7.38 -2.68
C CYS A 155 3.80 -7.44 -1.28
N SER A 156 3.07 -8.51 -0.99
CA SER A 156 2.09 -8.57 0.11
C SER A 156 2.68 -8.21 1.48
N LEU A 157 3.82 -8.78 1.88
CA LEU A 157 4.41 -8.49 3.19
C LEU A 157 4.75 -7.01 3.41
N ALA A 158 5.34 -6.34 2.42
CA ALA A 158 5.70 -4.92 2.54
C ALA A 158 4.46 -4.02 2.54
N LEU A 159 3.47 -4.35 1.70
CA LEU A 159 2.21 -3.59 1.66
C LEU A 159 1.38 -3.78 2.92
N VAL A 160 1.37 -4.98 3.52
CA VAL A 160 0.80 -5.20 4.85
C VAL A 160 1.52 -4.33 5.89
N GLY A 161 2.84 -4.24 5.85
CA GLY A 161 3.62 -3.33 6.70
C GLY A 161 3.18 -1.86 6.56
N LEU A 162 3.03 -1.37 5.33
CA LEU A 162 2.57 0.01 5.06
C LEU A 162 1.11 0.24 5.52
N ALA A 163 0.24 -0.76 5.35
CA ALA A 163 -1.11 -0.72 5.90
C ALA A 163 -1.06 -0.62 7.44
N ILE A 164 -0.31 -1.50 8.12
CA ILE A 164 -0.13 -1.44 9.59
C ILE A 164 0.37 -0.06 10.02
N SER A 165 1.36 0.50 9.33
CA SER A 165 1.88 1.84 9.60
C SER A 165 0.79 2.90 9.51
N SER A 166 -0.10 2.81 8.51
CA SER A 166 -1.25 3.71 8.35
C SER A 166 -2.23 3.59 9.53
N PHE A 167 -2.60 2.37 9.93
CA PHE A 167 -3.48 2.13 11.07
C PHE A 167 -2.86 2.61 12.38
N ARG A 168 -1.56 2.39 12.56
CA ARG A 168 -0.80 2.88 13.73
C ARG A 168 -0.89 4.39 13.87
N VAL A 169 -0.63 5.14 12.79
CA VAL A 169 -0.71 6.61 12.81
C VAL A 169 -2.12 7.08 13.17
N ALA A 170 -3.14 6.46 12.57
CA ALA A 170 -4.52 6.90 12.72
C ALA A 170 -5.18 6.50 14.06
N LEU A 171 -4.83 5.33 14.63
CA LEU A 171 -5.56 4.71 15.74
C LEU A 171 -4.72 4.39 16.97
N GLU A 172 -3.40 4.38 16.87
CA GLU A 172 -2.51 3.98 17.97
C GLU A 172 -1.62 5.12 18.48
N GLN A 173 -1.62 6.27 17.82
CA GLN A 173 -0.89 7.45 18.25
C GLN A 173 -1.84 8.51 18.81
N PRO A 174 -1.39 9.36 19.75
CA PRO A 174 -2.17 10.49 20.21
C PRO A 174 -2.51 11.41 19.02
N HIS A 175 -3.79 11.67 18.82
CA HIS A 175 -4.29 12.35 17.64
C HIS A 175 -5.32 13.43 17.97
N THR A 176 -5.40 14.45 17.13
CA THR A 176 -6.45 15.49 17.18
C THR A 176 -7.64 15.07 16.31
N ALA A 177 -8.81 15.69 16.50
CA ALA A 177 -9.98 15.42 15.65
C ALA A 177 -9.65 15.67 14.16
N THR A 178 -8.91 16.74 13.86
CA THR A 178 -8.48 17.08 12.50
C THR A 178 -7.58 16.02 11.90
N SER A 179 -6.54 15.57 12.62
CA SER A 179 -5.61 14.55 12.09
C SER A 179 -6.32 13.21 11.85
N VAL A 180 -7.20 12.79 12.77
CA VAL A 180 -8.02 11.58 12.57
C VAL A 180 -8.91 11.70 11.34
N ALA A 181 -9.57 12.84 11.15
CA ALA A 181 -10.43 13.07 9.99
C ALA A 181 -9.66 12.99 8.66
N GLU A 182 -8.39 13.39 8.64
CA GLU A 182 -7.52 13.27 7.47
C GLU A 182 -7.02 11.85 7.20
N ASP A 183 -6.90 11.03 8.25
CA ASP A 183 -6.32 9.68 8.17
C ASP A 183 -7.36 8.57 7.99
N LEU A 184 -8.58 8.75 8.50
CA LEU A 184 -9.66 7.77 8.33
C LEU A 184 -9.96 7.42 6.86
N PRO A 185 -9.97 8.37 5.90
CA PRO A 185 -10.12 8.04 4.49
C PRO A 185 -9.01 7.13 3.95
N VAL A 186 -7.78 7.26 4.45
CA VAL A 186 -6.66 6.38 4.09
C VAL A 186 -6.94 4.94 4.57
N LEU A 187 -7.40 4.78 5.81
CA LEU A 187 -7.78 3.46 6.33
C LEU A 187 -8.95 2.84 5.55
N ALA A 188 -9.91 3.67 5.15
CA ALA A 188 -11.05 3.25 4.35
C ALA A 188 -10.58 2.59 3.05
N GLU A 189 -9.59 3.16 2.36
CA GLU A 189 -9.06 2.58 1.12
C GLU A 189 -8.43 1.20 1.34
N TRP A 190 -7.62 1.03 2.40
CA TRP A 190 -7.05 -0.27 2.76
C TRP A 190 -8.13 -1.32 3.04
N LEU A 191 -9.15 -0.98 3.83
CA LEU A 191 -10.22 -1.94 4.17
C LEU A 191 -11.13 -2.23 2.99
N ARG A 192 -11.51 -1.21 2.23
CA ARG A 192 -12.40 -1.33 1.07
C ARG A 192 -11.84 -2.27 0.02
N LEU A 193 -10.53 -2.18 -0.24
CA LEU A 193 -9.87 -2.87 -1.34
C LEU A 193 -9.14 -4.14 -0.89
N ALA A 194 -8.56 -4.15 0.31
CA ALA A 194 -7.60 -5.16 0.74
C ALA A 194 -7.86 -5.79 2.12
N ALA A 195 -9.04 -5.58 2.74
CA ALA A 195 -9.35 -6.17 4.05
C ALA A 195 -9.15 -7.70 4.07
N HIS A 196 -9.58 -8.40 3.01
CA HIS A 196 -9.42 -9.85 2.91
C HIS A 196 -7.95 -10.29 2.94
N ALA A 197 -7.08 -9.56 2.24
CA ALA A 197 -5.65 -9.82 2.22
C ALA A 197 -5.02 -9.52 3.58
N LEU A 198 -5.37 -8.39 4.22
CA LEU A 198 -4.91 -8.05 5.57
C LEU A 198 -5.30 -9.13 6.60
N ILE A 199 -6.56 -9.57 6.58
CA ILE A 199 -7.05 -10.62 7.48
C ILE A 199 -6.29 -11.93 7.26
N GLY A 200 -5.96 -12.27 6.00
CA GLY A 200 -5.15 -13.44 5.67
C GLY A 200 -3.72 -13.40 6.25
N HIS A 201 -3.23 -12.22 6.63
CA HIS A 201 -1.91 -12.03 7.24
C HIS A 201 -1.95 -11.83 8.76
N ILE A 202 -3.11 -11.95 9.42
CA ILE A 202 -3.19 -11.92 10.88
C ILE A 202 -2.36 -13.09 11.45
N ASP A 203 -1.53 -12.77 12.43
CA ASP A 203 -0.60 -13.69 13.12
C ASP A 203 0.51 -14.25 12.21
N SER A 204 0.70 -13.68 11.01
CA SER A 204 1.83 -14.02 10.15
C SER A 204 3.14 -13.49 10.77
N PRO A 205 4.09 -14.36 11.16
CA PRO A 205 5.34 -13.93 11.80
C PRO A 205 6.23 -13.14 10.84
N SER A 206 6.04 -13.33 9.53
CA SER A 206 6.84 -12.70 8.46
C SER A 206 6.56 -11.21 8.27
N VAL A 207 5.50 -10.67 8.88
CA VAL A 207 5.14 -9.25 8.76
C VAL A 207 5.91 -8.40 9.77
N ALA A 208 6.39 -8.99 10.87
CA ALA A 208 7.17 -8.27 11.87
C ALA A 208 8.57 -7.93 11.31
N GLY A 209 8.86 -6.64 11.16
CA GLY A 209 10.18 -6.17 10.71
C GLY A 209 10.45 -6.32 9.21
N VAL A 210 9.42 -6.27 8.36
CA VAL A 210 9.58 -6.27 6.90
C VAL A 210 10.26 -4.97 6.45
N GLY A 211 11.56 -5.06 6.18
CA GLY A 211 12.37 -3.95 5.68
C GLY A 211 12.51 -2.81 6.69
N THR A 212 12.47 -1.57 6.20
CA THR A 212 12.58 -0.33 7.01
C THR A 212 11.25 0.14 7.59
N ILE A 213 10.17 -0.64 7.47
CA ILE A 213 8.83 -0.23 7.92
C ILE A 213 8.67 -0.56 9.40
N ASP A 214 8.40 0.46 10.22
CA ASP A 214 8.08 0.27 11.63
C ASP A 214 6.69 -0.36 11.80
N THR A 215 6.67 -1.64 12.13
CA THR A 215 5.46 -2.40 12.45
C THR A 215 5.22 -2.55 13.96
N SER A 216 5.98 -1.87 14.82
CA SER A 216 5.76 -1.91 16.26
C SER A 216 4.41 -1.27 16.63
N PRO A 217 3.81 -1.63 17.78
CA PRO A 217 2.61 -0.94 18.28
C PRO A 217 2.86 0.55 18.54
N GLY A 218 1.84 1.39 18.33
CA GLY A 218 1.85 2.80 18.75
C GLY A 218 1.58 2.97 20.24
N GLU A 219 1.74 4.20 20.73
CA GLU A 219 1.68 4.53 22.17
C GLU A 219 0.35 4.10 22.84
N LEU A 220 -0.79 4.42 22.23
CA LEU A 220 -2.11 4.11 22.79
C LEU A 220 -2.41 2.60 22.80
N ALA A 221 -1.90 1.87 21.81
CA ALA A 221 -1.99 0.42 21.76
C ALA A 221 -1.13 -0.22 22.84
N MET A 222 0.10 0.28 23.06
CA MET A 222 0.98 -0.16 24.14
C MET A 222 0.37 0.07 25.52
N GLN A 223 -0.24 1.25 25.74
CA GLN A 223 -0.96 1.55 26.99
C GLN A 223 -2.14 0.60 27.23
N SER A 224 -2.71 0.04 26.16
CA SER A 224 -3.79 -0.96 26.21
C SER A 224 -3.28 -2.40 26.32
N GLY A 225 -1.97 -2.62 26.49
CA GLY A 225 -1.36 -3.92 26.70
C GLY A 225 -0.88 -4.64 25.43
N ILE A 226 -0.96 -4.00 24.26
CA ILE A 226 -0.46 -4.58 23.01
C ILE A 226 1.06 -4.40 22.92
N THR A 227 1.79 -5.51 22.94
CA THR A 227 3.26 -5.51 22.94
C THR A 227 3.88 -6.17 21.70
N SER A 228 3.11 -6.98 20.98
CA SER A 228 3.61 -7.72 19.81
C SER A 228 3.64 -6.85 18.55
N SER A 229 4.77 -6.88 17.83
CA SER A 229 4.94 -6.23 16.52
C SER A 229 4.16 -6.96 15.41
N GLY A 230 3.87 -6.25 14.33
CA GLY A 230 3.14 -6.77 13.17
C GLY A 230 1.63 -6.74 13.35
N LEU A 231 0.93 -7.50 12.50
CA LEU A 231 -0.52 -7.65 12.53
C LEU A 231 -0.89 -8.93 13.27
N ASN A 232 -1.61 -8.80 14.38
CA ASN A 232 -2.10 -9.90 15.18
C ASN A 232 -3.56 -9.67 15.60
N ALA A 233 -4.22 -10.72 16.09
CA ALA A 233 -5.64 -10.67 16.43
C ALA A 233 -5.96 -9.60 17.50
N ASP A 234 -5.10 -9.41 18.50
CA ASP A 234 -5.34 -8.45 19.57
C ASP A 234 -5.23 -7.01 19.08
N ARG A 235 -4.25 -6.73 18.22
CA ARG A 235 -4.08 -5.43 17.58
C ARG A 235 -5.24 -5.10 16.64
N TRP A 236 -5.73 -6.08 15.88
CA TRP A 236 -6.92 -5.91 15.02
C TRP A 236 -8.17 -5.57 15.85
N ARG A 237 -8.39 -6.27 16.98
CA ARG A 237 -9.49 -5.97 17.92
C ARG A 237 -9.37 -4.59 18.54
N TYR A 238 -8.16 -4.16 18.85
CA TYR A 238 -7.92 -2.82 19.34
C TYR A 238 -8.31 -1.77 18.31
N TRP A 239 -7.91 -1.92 17.04
CA TRP A 239 -8.34 -1.01 15.98
C TRP A 239 -9.85 -0.97 15.81
N GLU A 240 -10.51 -2.12 15.87
CA GLU A 240 -11.98 -2.22 15.82
C GLU A 240 -12.60 -1.41 16.97
N LYS A 241 -12.10 -1.59 18.20
CA LYS A 241 -12.57 -0.85 19.37
C LYS A 241 -12.33 0.66 19.21
N SER A 242 -11.14 1.08 18.81
CA SER A 242 -10.82 2.51 18.61
C SER A 242 -11.73 3.14 17.55
N LEU A 243 -12.01 2.44 16.45
CA LEU A 243 -12.94 2.92 15.42
C LEU A 243 -14.38 3.02 15.93
N LEU A 244 -14.83 2.09 16.78
CA LEU A 244 -16.15 2.17 17.44
C LEU A 244 -16.24 3.36 18.40
N GLU A 245 -15.17 3.69 19.13
CA GLU A 245 -15.11 4.87 19.98
C GLU A 245 -15.17 6.17 19.14
N LEU A 246 -14.42 6.23 18.04
CA LEU A 246 -14.46 7.36 17.09
C LEU A 246 -15.86 7.54 16.46
N ARG A 247 -16.60 6.44 16.28
CA ARG A 247 -17.99 6.47 15.79
C ARG A 247 -18.95 7.19 16.74
N GLU A 248 -18.61 7.29 18.02
CA GLU A 248 -19.38 8.01 19.04
C GLU A 248 -18.78 9.40 19.35
N SER A 249 -17.82 9.86 18.55
CA SER A 249 -17.18 11.18 18.69
C SER A 249 -18.19 12.33 18.69
N SER A 250 -17.88 13.41 19.39
CA SER A 250 -18.66 14.66 19.31
C SER A 250 -18.50 15.38 17.97
N ASP A 251 -17.38 15.15 17.27
CA ASP A 251 -17.10 15.70 15.95
C ASP A 251 -17.88 14.92 14.86
N ASP A 252 -18.74 15.62 14.12
CA ASP A 252 -19.61 14.98 13.13
C ASP A 252 -18.86 14.46 11.89
N ALA A 253 -17.74 15.08 11.51
CA ALA A 253 -16.93 14.61 10.39
C ALA A 253 -16.23 13.30 10.76
N VAL A 254 -15.56 13.26 11.93
CA VAL A 254 -14.92 12.05 12.47
C VAL A 254 -15.96 10.94 12.65
N LYS A 255 -17.11 11.25 13.26
CA LYS A 255 -18.21 10.31 13.45
C LYS A 255 -18.68 9.69 12.13
N SER A 256 -18.91 10.51 11.11
CA SER A 256 -19.38 10.04 9.80
C SER A 256 -18.34 9.14 9.11
N LEU A 257 -17.07 9.56 9.10
CA LEU A 257 -15.98 8.80 8.52
C LEU A 257 -15.78 7.46 9.24
N ALA A 258 -15.75 7.48 10.57
CA ALA A 258 -15.58 6.28 11.39
C ALA A 258 -16.73 5.27 11.15
N LYS A 259 -17.98 5.73 11.01
CA LYS A 259 -19.11 4.84 10.62
C LYS A 259 -18.82 4.11 9.31
N GLY A 260 -18.31 4.81 8.30
CA GLY A 260 -17.94 4.22 7.02
C GLY A 260 -16.83 3.17 7.15
N VAL A 261 -15.75 3.51 7.85
CA VAL A 261 -14.58 2.63 8.07
C VAL A 261 -14.99 1.37 8.84
N VAL A 262 -15.77 1.51 9.91
CA VAL A 262 -16.31 0.39 10.70
C VAL A 262 -17.17 -0.53 9.83
N SER A 263 -18.03 0.03 8.98
CA SER A 263 -18.85 -0.76 8.06
C SER A 263 -18.00 -1.58 7.10
N MET A 264 -16.90 -1.02 6.59
CA MET A 264 -15.97 -1.74 5.70
C MET A 264 -15.29 -2.91 6.42
N MET A 265 -14.82 -2.67 7.66
CA MET A 265 -14.16 -3.69 8.49
C MET A 265 -15.08 -4.91 8.73
N TYR A 266 -16.36 -4.67 9.03
CA TYR A 266 -17.32 -5.76 9.28
C TYR A 266 -17.89 -6.41 8.02
N SER A 267 -18.12 -5.66 6.94
CA SER A 267 -18.72 -6.20 5.71
C SER A 267 -17.87 -7.29 5.05
N ARG A 268 -16.56 -7.28 5.28
CA ARG A 268 -15.59 -8.24 4.71
C ARG A 268 -15.19 -9.35 5.69
N ALA A 269 -15.48 -9.17 6.98
CA ALA A 269 -15.33 -10.21 8.00
C ALA A 269 -16.22 -11.44 7.74
N THR A 270 -17.39 -11.24 7.13
CA THR A 270 -18.33 -12.33 6.82
C THR A 270 -17.95 -13.13 5.57
N GLU A 271 -16.99 -12.64 4.78
CA GLU A 271 -16.54 -13.29 3.54
C GLU A 271 -15.30 -14.18 3.74
N VAL A 272 -14.60 -14.05 4.88
CA VAL A 272 -13.42 -14.85 5.22
C VAL A 272 -13.79 -15.88 6.28
N PRO A 273 -13.66 -17.20 6.03
CA PRO A 273 -13.79 -18.23 7.06
C PRO A 273 -12.58 -18.18 8.00
N SER A 274 -12.53 -17.16 8.87
CA SER A 274 -11.50 -17.05 9.89
C SER A 274 -12.10 -17.40 11.25
N ALA A 275 -11.50 -18.38 11.93
CA ALA A 275 -11.82 -18.80 13.31
C ALA A 275 -11.84 -17.62 14.31
N ILE A 276 -11.24 -16.48 13.94
CA ILE A 276 -11.27 -15.21 14.67
C ILE A 276 -12.71 -14.65 14.78
N TYR A 277 -13.56 -14.81 13.76
CA TYR A 277 -14.95 -14.31 13.78
C TYR A 277 -15.94 -15.33 14.36
N GLU A 278 -15.65 -16.63 14.30
CA GLU A 278 -16.45 -17.67 14.98
C GLU A 278 -16.36 -17.54 16.50
N THR A 279 -15.15 -17.31 17.02
CA THR A 279 -14.93 -17.05 18.46
C THR A 279 -15.59 -15.74 18.90
N TRP A 280 -15.53 -14.69 18.07
CA TRP A 280 -16.21 -13.40 18.30
C TRP A 280 -17.75 -13.52 18.36
N ASN A 281 -18.37 -14.24 17.42
CA ASN A 281 -19.82 -14.47 17.43
C ASN A 281 -20.26 -15.25 18.68
N LEU A 282 -19.42 -16.17 19.16
CA LEU A 282 -19.68 -16.94 20.37
C LEU A 282 -19.56 -16.10 21.65
N GLU A 283 -18.58 -15.20 21.74
CA GLU A 283 -18.40 -14.31 22.91
C GLU A 283 -19.47 -13.22 22.97
N ASN A 284 -19.78 -12.55 21.87
CA ASN A 284 -20.83 -11.52 21.82
C ASN A 284 -22.23 -12.10 22.04
N SER A 285 -22.48 -13.34 21.60
CA SER A 285 -23.71 -14.08 21.92
C SER A 285 -23.83 -14.44 23.42
N ARG A 286 -22.71 -14.63 24.12
CA ARG A 286 -22.69 -14.90 25.57
C ARG A 286 -22.89 -13.63 26.39
N VAL A 287 -22.33 -12.50 25.97
CA VAL A 287 -22.52 -11.19 26.62
C VAL A 287 -23.97 -10.73 26.50
N ASN A 288 -24.58 -10.84 25.31
CA ASN A 288 -25.99 -10.50 25.09
C ASN A 288 -26.98 -11.43 25.83
N ARG A 289 -26.60 -12.69 26.12
CA ARG A 289 -27.42 -13.60 26.96
C ARG A 289 -27.31 -13.29 28.45
N LYS A 290 -26.20 -12.72 28.91
CA LYS A 290 -26.04 -12.29 30.31
C LYS A 290 -26.79 -10.99 30.61
N SER A 291 -26.83 -10.04 29.67
CA SER A 291 -27.57 -8.78 29.86
C SER A 291 -29.10 -8.93 29.80
N ARG A 292 -29.61 -10.03 29.23
CA ARG A 292 -31.05 -10.37 29.23
C ARG A 292 -31.50 -11.18 30.46
N ARG A 293 -30.57 -11.52 31.36
CA ARG A 293 -30.83 -12.30 32.58
C ARG A 293 -30.55 -11.53 33.88
N SER A 294 -30.18 -10.25 33.80
CA SER A 294 -30.17 -9.30 34.93
C SER A 294 -31.33 -8.34 34.79
#